data_AF-A0A382U596-F1
#
_entry.id   AF-A0A382U596-F1
#
_cell.length_a   1.000
_cell.length_b   1.000
_cell.length_c   1.000
_cell.angle_alpha   90.00
_cell.angle_beta   90.00
_cell.angle_gamma   90.00
#
_symmetry.space_group_name_H-M   'P 1'
#
loop_
_entity.id
_entity.type
_entity.pdbx_description
1 polymer ?
#
loop_
_entity_poly.entity_id
_entity_poly.type
_entity_poly.pdbx_seq_one_letter_code
_entity_poly.pdbx_strand_id
1 'polypeptide(L)'
;DPLRSFSGIVASQLGKDVDVAKLWSDMGYSTGNGRDMTSVMYRMDGPPIHEQTLGSADAMLLRLLDGDEWVGGTKQPYDPRIHFVLIRDAYLDANPENKELKKFLDNSLETFDKVYSGDRPGFLDGYKSLKELIKPWGS
;
A
#
# COMPACT_ATOMS: atom_id res chain seq x y z
N ASP A 1 6.99 -5.71 12.28
CA ASP A 1 6.07 -4.61 12.63
C ASP A 1 6.45 -4.09 14.01
N PRO A 2 6.99 -2.87 14.12
CA PRO A 2 7.50 -2.31 15.37
C PRO A 2 6.44 -2.20 16.48
N LEU A 3 5.19 -1.91 16.14
CA LEU A 3 4.11 -1.74 17.11
C LEU A 3 3.68 -3.09 17.70
N ARG A 4 3.57 -4.13 16.87
CA ARG A 4 3.36 -5.50 17.35
C ARG A 4 4.49 -5.95 18.27
N SER A 5 5.75 -5.76 17.87
CA SER A 5 6.89 -6.11 18.73
C SER A 5 6.86 -5.35 20.06
N PHE A 6 6.56 -4.06 20.06
CA PHE A 6 6.44 -3.27 21.29
C PHE A 6 5.29 -3.75 22.18
N SER A 7 4.13 -4.10 21.61
CA SER A 7 3.01 -4.65 22.38
C SER A 7 3.34 -5.98 23.06
N GLY A 8 4.16 -6.83 22.43
CA GLY A 8 4.66 -8.06 23.05
C GLY A 8 5.58 -7.79 24.24
N ILE A 9 6.43 -6.75 24.15
CA ILE A 9 7.28 -6.31 25.28
C ILE A 9 6.43 -5.82 26.44
N VAL A 10 5.41 -5.00 26.18
CA VAL A 10 4.48 -4.50 27.22
C VAL A 10 3.71 -5.66 27.86
N ALA A 11 3.19 -6.60 27.08
CA ALA A 11 2.49 -7.78 27.60
C ALA A 11 3.39 -8.60 28.54
N SER A 12 4.66 -8.81 28.15
CA SER A 12 5.66 -9.50 28.96
C SER A 12 5.93 -8.78 30.28
N GLN A 13 6.07 -7.45 30.28
CA GLN A 13 6.23 -6.65 31.51
C GLN A 13 5.02 -6.75 32.45
N LEU A 14 3.83 -6.93 31.91
CA LEU A 14 2.60 -7.12 32.68
C LEU A 14 2.35 -8.59 33.08
N GLY A 15 3.29 -9.49 32.79
CA GLY A 15 3.18 -10.91 33.09
C GLY A 15 2.05 -11.61 32.33
N LYS A 16 1.69 -11.09 31.14
CA LYS A 16 0.67 -11.67 30.27
C LYS A 16 1.33 -12.43 29.13
N ASP A 17 0.97 -13.70 28.98
CA ASP A 17 1.28 -14.47 27.78
C ASP A 17 0.18 -14.20 26.75
N VAL A 18 0.54 -13.51 25.67
CA VAL A 18 -0.41 -13.02 24.67
C VAL A 18 0.11 -13.33 23.29
N ASP A 19 -0.72 -13.98 22.48
CA ASP A 19 -0.51 -14.05 21.04
C ASP A 19 -0.72 -12.66 20.45
N VAL A 20 0.38 -11.96 20.21
CA VAL A 20 0.39 -10.60 19.67
C VAL A 20 -0.29 -10.53 18.30
N ALA A 21 -0.12 -11.55 17.45
CA ALA A 21 -0.75 -11.52 16.13
C ALA A 21 -2.27 -11.58 16.24
N LYS A 22 -2.76 -12.48 17.10
CA LYS A 22 -4.19 -12.62 17.38
C LYS A 22 -4.77 -11.39 18.06
N LEU A 23 -4.09 -10.84 19.08
CA LEU A 23 -4.53 -9.64 19.81
C LEU A 23 -4.80 -8.48 18.84
N TRP A 24 -3.87 -8.21 17.94
CA TRP A 24 -4.02 -7.13 16.97
C TRP A 24 -5.15 -7.41 15.98
N SER A 25 -5.28 -8.66 15.49
CA SER A 25 -6.40 -9.06 14.64
C SER A 25 -7.76 -8.87 15.34
N ASP A 26 -7.87 -9.26 16.61
CA ASP A 26 -9.08 -9.12 17.43
C ASP A 26 -9.42 -7.63 17.68
N MET A 27 -8.41 -6.78 17.75
CA MET A 27 -8.55 -5.32 17.83
C MET A 27 -8.91 -4.66 16.47
N GLY A 28 -9.09 -5.45 15.41
CA GLY A 28 -9.45 -4.97 14.08
C GLY A 28 -8.26 -4.51 13.24
N TYR A 29 -7.03 -4.83 13.63
CA TYR A 29 -5.85 -4.55 12.83
C TYR A 29 -5.73 -5.57 11.70
N SER A 30 -5.89 -5.10 10.47
CA SER A 30 -5.63 -5.89 9.26
C SER A 30 -4.47 -5.29 8.48
N THR A 31 -3.25 -5.81 8.64
CA THR A 31 -2.20 -5.57 7.63
C THR A 31 -2.43 -6.51 6.46
N GLY A 32 -3.28 -6.10 5.52
CA GLY A 32 -3.72 -6.95 4.42
C GLY A 32 -3.26 -6.47 3.05
N ASN A 33 -2.87 -5.19 2.93
CA ASN A 33 -2.56 -4.60 1.63
C ASN A 33 -1.43 -3.58 1.74
N GLY A 34 -0.98 -3.09 0.58
CA GLY A 34 0.12 -2.13 0.48
C GLY A 34 -0.08 -0.85 1.30
N ARG A 35 -1.32 -0.52 1.70
CA ARG A 35 -1.64 0.66 2.53
C ARG A 35 -1.03 0.60 3.93
N ASP A 36 -0.64 -0.59 4.41
CA ASP A 36 -0.13 -0.78 5.76
C ASP A 36 1.42 -0.82 5.82
N MET A 37 2.09 -0.80 4.66
CA MET A 37 3.56 -0.74 4.57
C MET A 37 4.06 0.70 4.32
N THR A 38 3.19 1.68 4.49
CA THR A 38 3.43 3.07 4.17
C THR A 38 3.51 3.89 5.46
N SER A 39 4.55 4.72 5.58
CA SER A 39 4.78 5.52 6.79
C SER A 39 4.23 6.93 6.58
N VAL A 40 3.29 7.34 7.43
CA VAL A 40 2.86 8.74 7.54
C VAL A 40 3.60 9.35 8.72
N MET A 41 4.50 10.30 8.45
CA MET A 41 5.16 11.05 9.52
C MET A 41 4.28 12.23 9.92
N TYR A 42 3.63 12.11 11.08
CA TYR A 42 2.88 13.22 11.70
C TYR A 42 3.86 14.23 12.30
N ARG A 43 3.79 15.49 11.84
CA ARG A 43 4.58 16.59 12.40
C ARG A 43 3.90 17.15 13.66
N MET A 44 4.69 17.74 14.55
CA MET A 44 4.17 18.46 15.73
C MET A 44 3.33 19.70 15.35
N ASP A 45 3.60 20.28 14.18
CA ASP A 45 2.83 21.35 13.57
C ASP A 45 2.92 21.26 12.02
N GLY A 46 1.83 21.61 11.34
CA GLY A 46 1.69 21.54 9.89
C GLY A 46 1.22 20.17 9.33
N PRO A 47 1.05 20.07 7.99
CA PRO A 47 0.52 18.88 7.34
C PRO A 47 1.50 17.69 7.41
N PRO A 48 0.97 16.44 7.40
CA PRO A 48 1.78 15.23 7.47
C PRO A 48 2.74 15.09 6.28
N ILE A 49 3.85 14.37 6.48
CA ILE A 49 4.74 13.96 5.38
C ILE A 49 4.34 12.55 4.97
N HIS A 50 4.01 12.41 3.69
CA HIS A 50 3.83 11.11 3.05
C HIS A 50 5.18 10.66 2.46
N GLU A 51 5.80 9.65 3.06
CA GLU A 51 7.09 9.11 2.62
C GLU A 51 6.91 7.70 2.04
N GLN A 52 7.56 7.43 0.89
CA GLN A 52 7.61 6.10 0.30
C GLN A 52 9.02 5.53 0.42
N THR A 53 9.15 4.34 1.00
CA THR A 53 10.38 3.56 0.88
C THR A 53 10.37 2.82 -0.47
N LEU A 54 11.36 3.08 -1.33
CA LEU A 54 11.41 2.54 -2.70
C LEU A 54 11.96 1.11 -2.80
N GLY A 55 12.36 0.48 -1.70
CA GLY A 55 12.99 -0.86 -1.74
C GLY A 55 12.12 -1.95 -2.38
N SER A 56 10.79 -1.82 -2.32
CA SER A 56 9.87 -2.74 -3.00
C SER A 56 9.78 -2.49 -4.51
N ALA A 57 9.96 -1.25 -4.96
CA ALA A 57 10.04 -0.89 -6.37
C ALA A 57 11.35 -1.37 -7.01
N ASP A 58 12.48 -1.24 -6.30
CA ASP A 58 13.77 -1.75 -6.76
C ASP A 58 13.75 -3.27 -6.92
N ALA A 59 13.19 -3.99 -5.94
CA ALA A 59 13.02 -5.43 -6.02
C ALA A 59 12.09 -5.87 -7.16
N MET A 60 11.08 -5.05 -7.50
CA MET A 60 10.22 -5.30 -8.65
C MET A 60 10.96 -5.08 -9.97
N LEU A 61 11.78 -4.02 -10.07
CA LEU A 61 12.58 -3.76 -11.25
C LEU A 61 13.56 -4.90 -11.54
N LEU A 62 14.23 -5.44 -10.51
CA LEU A 62 15.11 -6.60 -10.67
C LEU A 62 14.37 -7.82 -11.20
N ARG A 63 13.17 -8.11 -10.69
CA ARG A 63 12.33 -9.21 -11.20
C ARG A 63 11.94 -9.04 -12.67
N LEU A 64 11.63 -7.81 -13.08
CA LEU A 64 11.33 -7.51 -14.48
C LEU A 64 12.54 -7.75 -15.38
N LEU A 65 13.74 -7.34 -14.93
CA LEU A 65 14.99 -7.57 -15.66
C LEU A 65 15.31 -9.07 -15.78
N ASP A 66 15.00 -9.83 -14.74
CA ASP A 66 15.18 -11.29 -14.71
C ASP A 66 14.07 -12.04 -15.49
N GLY A 67 13.01 -11.34 -15.91
CA GLY A 67 11.86 -11.94 -16.59
C GLY A 67 10.99 -12.83 -15.71
N ASP A 68 11.12 -12.72 -14.38
CA ASP A 68 10.43 -13.57 -13.40
C ASP A 68 9.74 -12.73 -12.32
N GLU A 69 8.49 -12.38 -12.59
CA GLU A 69 7.69 -11.57 -11.68
C GLU A 69 7.16 -12.35 -10.46
N TRP A 70 7.17 -13.68 -10.53
CA TRP A 70 6.65 -14.61 -9.50
C TRP A 70 7.76 -15.19 -8.59
N VAL A 71 9.03 -14.88 -8.87
CA VAL A 71 10.19 -15.39 -8.11
C VAL A 71 10.11 -16.91 -7.96
N GLY A 72 10.09 -17.62 -9.10
CA GLY A 72 9.97 -19.07 -9.16
C GLY A 72 8.66 -19.59 -8.54
N GLY A 73 7.59 -18.79 -8.55
CA GLY A 73 6.30 -19.12 -7.93
C GLY A 73 6.25 -18.93 -6.41
N THR A 74 7.34 -18.47 -5.78
CA THR A 74 7.39 -18.26 -4.32
C THR A 74 6.77 -16.94 -3.88
N LYS A 75 6.53 -16.01 -4.82
CA LYS A 75 5.90 -14.72 -4.54
C LYS A 75 4.81 -14.42 -5.55
N GLN A 76 3.81 -13.67 -5.10
CA GLN A 76 2.84 -13.04 -5.98
C GLN A 76 3.49 -11.85 -6.72
N PRO A 77 2.97 -11.49 -7.90
CA PRO A 77 3.38 -10.29 -8.62
C PRO A 77 3.27 -9.03 -7.77
N TYR A 78 4.06 -8.04 -8.18
CA TYR A 78 4.10 -6.75 -7.51
C TYR A 78 2.75 -6.04 -7.60
N ASP A 79 2.30 -5.50 -6.47
CA ASP A 79 1.06 -4.75 -6.38
C ASP A 79 1.36 -3.25 -6.25
N PRO A 80 1.22 -2.46 -7.34
CA PRO A 80 1.56 -1.04 -7.33
C PRO A 80 0.59 -0.18 -6.52
N ARG A 81 -0.52 -0.73 -6.00
CA ARG A 81 -1.47 0.01 -5.14
C ARG A 81 -0.79 0.65 -3.94
N ILE A 82 0.26 0.02 -3.41
CA ILE A 82 1.07 0.56 -2.32
C ILE A 82 1.55 1.99 -2.59
N HIS A 83 2.03 2.24 -3.82
CA HIS A 83 2.51 3.56 -4.20
C HIS A 83 1.36 4.51 -4.52
N PHE A 84 0.34 4.01 -5.19
CA PHE A 84 -0.79 4.83 -5.62
C PHE A 84 -1.56 5.40 -4.43
N VAL A 85 -1.84 4.60 -3.39
CA VAL A 85 -2.60 5.06 -2.22
C VAL A 85 -1.92 6.22 -1.51
N LEU A 86 -0.60 6.17 -1.34
CA LEU A 86 0.17 7.25 -0.72
C LEU A 86 0.18 8.53 -1.56
N ILE A 87 0.40 8.39 -2.87
CA ILE A 87 0.37 9.55 -3.78
C ILE A 87 -1.03 10.16 -3.73
N ARG A 88 -2.09 9.34 -3.81
CA ARG A 88 -3.47 9.78 -3.67
C ARG A 88 -3.69 10.57 -2.38
N ASP A 89 -3.31 10.03 -1.22
CA ASP A 89 -3.53 10.69 0.07
C ASP A 89 -2.78 12.04 0.13
N ALA A 90 -1.55 12.11 -0.38
CA ALA A 90 -0.79 13.36 -0.48
C ALA A 90 -1.50 14.41 -1.37
N TYR A 91 -2.05 14.00 -2.51
CA TYR A 91 -2.80 14.90 -3.38
C TYR A 91 -4.10 15.38 -2.76
N LEU A 92 -4.80 14.53 -2.01
CA LEU A 92 -6.02 14.90 -1.29
C LEU A 92 -5.74 15.89 -0.18
N ASP A 93 -4.71 15.65 0.63
CA ASP A 93 -4.30 16.56 1.70
C ASP A 93 -3.87 17.93 1.17
N ALA A 94 -3.19 17.97 0.02
CA ALA A 94 -2.80 19.21 -0.63
C ALA A 94 -3.97 19.96 -1.30
N ASN A 95 -5.09 19.29 -1.56
CA ASN A 95 -6.23 19.84 -2.31
C ASN A 95 -7.58 19.48 -1.65
N PRO A 96 -7.81 19.84 -0.38
CA PRO A 96 -8.93 19.31 0.41
C PRO A 96 -10.32 19.63 -0.16
N GLU A 97 -10.45 20.78 -0.83
CA GLU A 97 -11.72 21.24 -1.41
C GLU A 97 -11.97 20.76 -2.84
N ASN A 98 -10.98 20.09 -3.48
CA ASN A 98 -11.09 19.69 -4.88
C ASN A 98 -11.85 18.36 -5.03
N LYS A 99 -13.19 18.45 -5.06
CA LYS A 99 -14.09 17.29 -5.16
C LYS A 99 -13.91 16.46 -6.42
N GLU A 100 -13.61 17.10 -7.56
CA GLU A 100 -13.39 16.39 -8.82
C GLU A 100 -12.10 15.59 -8.80
N LEU A 101 -11.02 16.17 -8.26
CA LEU A 101 -9.75 15.46 -8.06
C LEU A 101 -9.94 14.26 -7.11
N LYS A 102 -10.66 14.47 -6.00
CA LYS A 102 -10.96 13.39 -5.07
C LYS A 102 -11.70 12.24 -5.76
N LYS A 103 -12.75 12.56 -6.52
CA LYS A 103 -13.53 11.57 -7.27
C LYS A 103 -12.66 10.82 -8.29
N PHE A 104 -11.78 11.52 -9.01
CA PHE A 104 -10.86 10.90 -9.94
C PHE A 104 -9.91 9.91 -9.26
N LEU A 105 -9.30 10.31 -8.14
CA LEU A 105 -8.37 9.46 -7.40
C LEU A 105 -9.07 8.24 -6.77
N ASP A 106 -10.29 8.42 -6.26
CA ASP A 106 -11.10 7.32 -5.72
C ASP A 106 -11.49 6.32 -6.83
N ASN A 107 -11.98 6.79 -7.97
CA ASN A 107 -12.30 5.93 -9.13
C ASN A 107 -11.07 5.20 -9.68
N SER A 108 -9.91 5.86 -9.64
CA SER A 108 -8.64 5.24 -10.02
C SER A 108 -8.29 4.11 -9.05
N LEU A 109 -8.43 4.34 -7.73
CA LEU A 109 -8.20 3.30 -6.70
C LEU A 109 -9.13 2.09 -6.91
N GLU A 110 -10.42 2.32 -7.17
CA GLU A 110 -11.35 1.22 -7.49
C GLU A 110 -10.93 0.43 -8.73
N THR A 111 -10.33 1.09 -9.72
CA THR A 111 -9.81 0.43 -10.92
C THR A 111 -8.60 -0.44 -10.59
N PHE A 112 -7.67 0.07 -9.76
CA PHE A 112 -6.60 -0.76 -9.24
C PHE A 112 -7.13 -1.97 -8.47
N ASP A 113 -8.13 -1.78 -7.61
CA ASP A 113 -8.71 -2.87 -6.83
C ASP A 113 -9.33 -3.94 -7.71
N LYS A 114 -10.00 -3.56 -8.81
CA LYS A 114 -10.51 -4.51 -9.80
C LYS A 114 -9.38 -5.29 -10.47
N VAL A 115 -8.37 -4.60 -11.00
CA VAL A 115 -7.26 -5.21 -11.76
C VAL A 115 -6.41 -6.16 -10.90
N TYR A 116 -6.19 -5.81 -9.63
CA TYR A 116 -5.34 -6.57 -8.72
C TYR A 116 -6.15 -7.37 -7.67
N SER A 117 -7.46 -7.58 -7.90
CA SER A 117 -8.27 -8.51 -7.12
C SER A 117 -8.12 -9.94 -7.65
N GLY A 118 -8.08 -10.93 -6.74
CA GLY A 118 -7.91 -12.33 -7.13
C GLY A 118 -6.50 -12.63 -7.64
N ASP A 119 -6.42 -13.28 -8.80
CA ASP A 119 -5.15 -13.63 -9.46
C ASP A 119 -4.47 -12.37 -10.00
N ARG A 120 -3.39 -11.97 -9.34
CA ARG A 120 -2.70 -10.72 -9.69
C ARG A 120 -2.01 -10.86 -11.04
N PRO A 121 -2.20 -9.90 -11.96
CA PRO A 121 -1.44 -9.89 -13.20
C PRO A 121 0.03 -9.60 -12.90
N GLY A 122 0.90 -9.98 -13.85
CA GLY A 122 2.26 -9.44 -13.91
C GLY A 122 2.20 -7.90 -14.01
N PHE A 123 3.26 -7.23 -13.58
CA PHE A 123 3.40 -5.79 -13.62
C PHE A 123 3.19 -5.22 -15.02
N LEU A 124 3.74 -5.83 -16.07
CA LEU A 124 3.58 -5.32 -17.44
C LEU A 124 2.12 -5.38 -17.92
N ASP A 125 1.47 -6.52 -17.70
CA ASP A 125 0.06 -6.71 -18.08
C ASP A 125 -0.86 -5.82 -17.24
N GLY A 126 -0.64 -5.79 -15.92
CA GLY A 126 -1.37 -4.93 -15.01
C GLY A 126 -1.21 -3.45 -15.37
N TYR A 127 0.01 -3.00 -15.68
CA TYR A 127 0.27 -1.62 -16.11
C TYR A 127 -0.44 -1.29 -17.43
N LYS A 128 -0.45 -2.21 -18.38
CA LYS A 128 -1.18 -2.04 -19.65
C LYS A 128 -2.68 -1.92 -19.39
N SER A 129 -3.27 -2.81 -18.59
CA SER A 129 -4.69 -2.76 -18.23
C SER A 129 -5.06 -1.46 -17.52
N LEU A 130 -4.22 -0.98 -16.59
CA LEU A 130 -4.44 0.30 -15.93
C LEU A 130 -4.42 1.48 -16.92
N LYS A 131 -3.47 1.49 -17.87
CA LYS A 131 -3.42 2.55 -18.90
C LYS A 131 -4.64 2.57 -19.82
N GLU A 132 -5.25 1.42 -20.06
CA GLU A 132 -6.48 1.32 -20.86
C GLU A 132 -7.71 1.76 -20.06
N LEU A 133 -7.76 1.47 -18.76
CA LEU A 133 -8.92 1.72 -17.90
C LEU A 133 -8.93 3.11 -17.25
N ILE A 134 -7.77 3.71 -17.00
CA ILE A 134 -7.64 5.00 -16.31
C ILE A 134 -7.34 6.10 -17.33
N LYS A 135 -8.31 6.99 -17.55
CA LYS A 135 -8.09 8.23 -18.30
C LYS A 135 -7.24 9.20 -17.48
N PRO A 136 -6.12 9.74 -17.99
CA PRO A 136 -5.30 10.69 -17.24
C PRO A 136 -6.07 11.95 -16.81
N TRP A 137 -5.78 12.45 -15.61
CA TRP A 137 -6.33 13.71 -15.13
C TRP A 137 -6.01 14.86 -16.09
N GLY A 138 -7.03 15.66 -16.46
CA GLY A 138 -6.87 16.81 -17.36
C GLY A 138 -6.74 16.50 -18.85
N SER A 139 -6.91 15.24 -19.26
CA SER A 139 -7.02 14.83 -20.67
C SER A 139 -8.46 14.76 -21.18
#